data_AF-A0A3D3JSA2-F1
#
_entry.id   AF-A0A3D3JSA2-F1
#
_cell.length_a   1.000
_cell.length_b   1.000
_cell.length_c   1.000
_cell.angle_alpha   90.00
_cell.angle_beta   90.00
_cell.angle_gamma   90.00
#
_symmetry.space_group_name_H-M   'P 1'
#
loop_
_entity.id
_entity.type
_entity.pdbx_description
1 polymer ?
#
loop_
_entity_poly.entity_id
_entity_poly.type
_entity_poly.pdbx_seq_one_letter_code
_entity_poly.pdbx_strand_id
1 'polypeptide(L)'
;GAAGAAGAQGAQGKQGDTGANAPCVNCADVADAAVDLTCALLAGNPANSVADLYAAAQTVANSILISANICDEAACDLAGEIQSALDAAVEDK
;
A
#
# COMPACT_ATOMS: atom_id res chain seq x y z
N GLY A 1 26.19 59.72 -13.32
CA GLY A 1 26.18 59.40 -11.88
C GLY A 1 26.27 57.90 -11.71
N ALA A 2 26.92 57.42 -10.67
CA ALA A 2 27.04 55.98 -10.41
C ALA A 2 25.66 55.37 -10.11
N ALA A 3 25.40 54.15 -10.61
CA ALA A 3 24.19 53.40 -10.29
C ALA A 3 24.14 53.13 -8.78
N GLY A 4 23.00 53.41 -8.15
CA GLY A 4 22.79 53.18 -6.71
C GLY A 4 22.92 51.70 -6.36
N ALA A 5 23.33 51.42 -5.13
CA ALA A 5 23.51 50.06 -4.63
C ALA A 5 22.21 49.24 -4.74
N ALA A 6 22.33 47.96 -5.08
CA ALA A 6 21.20 47.04 -5.09
C ALA A 6 20.59 46.92 -3.68
N GLY A 7 19.26 46.84 -3.61
CA GLY A 7 18.53 46.66 -2.36
C GLY A 7 18.81 45.31 -1.71
N ALA A 8 18.60 45.24 -0.39
CA ALA A 8 18.79 44.00 0.37
C ALA A 8 17.83 42.89 -0.09
N GLN A 9 18.31 41.65 -0.05
CA GLN A 9 17.50 40.47 -0.34
C GLN A 9 16.41 40.30 0.73
N GLY A 10 15.19 39.94 0.29
CA GLY A 10 14.06 39.66 1.18
C GLY A 10 14.29 38.44 2.07
N ALA A 11 13.53 38.33 3.16
CA ALA A 11 13.61 37.20 4.07
C ALA A 11 13.25 35.88 3.37
N GLN A 12 13.87 34.79 3.82
CA GLN A 12 13.54 33.44 3.36
C GLN A 12 12.08 33.08 3.70
N GLY A 13 11.41 32.36 2.80
CA GLY A 13 10.06 31.84 3.03
C GLY A 13 9.99 30.86 4.20
N LYS A 14 8.77 30.66 4.74
CA LYS A 14 8.53 29.68 5.80
C LYS A 14 8.92 28.27 5.34
N GLN A 15 9.43 27.47 6.27
CA GLN A 15 9.63 26.05 6.05
C GLN A 15 8.28 25.36 5.76
N GLY A 16 8.26 24.42 4.81
CA GLY A 16 7.07 23.64 4.49
C GLY A 16 6.69 22.69 5.63
N ASP A 17 5.44 22.23 5.65
CA ASP A 17 4.95 21.31 6.66
C ASP A 17 5.78 20.02 6.69
N THR A 18 5.98 19.48 7.89
CA THR A 18 6.68 18.21 8.06
C THR A 18 5.72 17.09 7.66
N GLY A 19 6.05 16.31 6.62
CA GLY A 19 5.20 15.23 6.09
C GLY A 19 5.10 13.98 6.96
N ALA A 20 5.24 14.09 8.28
CA ALA A 20 5.60 12.97 9.15
C ALA A 20 4.43 12.21 9.83
N ASN A 21 3.17 12.60 9.64
CA ASN A 21 2.04 11.99 10.36
C ASN A 21 0.90 11.56 9.44
N ALA A 22 1.21 10.88 8.33
CA ALA A 22 0.15 10.14 7.64
C ALA A 22 -0.33 9.01 8.57
N PRO A 23 -1.66 8.85 8.79
CA PRO A 23 -2.18 7.69 9.49
C PRO A 23 -1.66 6.42 8.82
N CYS A 24 -1.20 5.47 9.63
CA CYS A 24 -0.82 4.16 9.14
C CYS A 24 -2.03 3.21 9.24
N VAL A 25 -2.04 2.17 8.41
CA VAL A 25 -3.07 1.12 8.39
C VAL A 25 -2.55 -0.15 9.04
N ASN A 26 -3.43 -0.92 9.69
CA ASN A 26 -3.05 -2.21 10.27
C ASN A 26 -2.83 -3.24 9.16
N CYS A 27 -1.86 -4.12 9.37
CA CYS A 27 -1.55 -5.21 8.44
C CYS A 27 -2.78 -6.09 8.14
N ALA A 28 -3.53 -6.48 9.18
CA ALA A 28 -4.74 -7.30 9.03
C ALA A 28 -5.81 -6.64 8.16
N ASP A 29 -6.06 -5.33 8.36
CA ASP A 29 -7.01 -4.56 7.54
C ASP A 29 -6.58 -4.54 6.06
N VAL A 30 -5.26 -4.51 5.83
CA VAL A 30 -4.66 -4.57 4.49
C VAL A 30 -4.76 -5.98 3.88
N ALA A 31 -4.57 -7.03 4.68
CA ALA A 31 -4.71 -8.41 4.26
C ALA A 31 -6.16 -8.73 3.86
N ASP A 32 -7.13 -8.35 4.69
CA ASP A 32 -8.55 -8.52 4.41
C ASP A 32 -8.96 -7.81 3.11
N ALA A 33 -8.54 -6.55 2.93
CA ALA A 33 -8.81 -5.80 1.71
C ALA A 33 -8.16 -6.43 0.46
N ALA A 34 -6.96 -7.02 0.59
CA ALA A 34 -6.28 -7.72 -0.50
C ALA A 34 -7.04 -9.00 -0.91
N VAL A 35 -7.58 -9.73 0.07
CA VAL A 35 -8.40 -10.92 -0.16
C VAL A 35 -9.72 -10.54 -0.83
N ASP A 36 -10.43 -9.53 -0.32
CA ASP A 36 -11.67 -9.03 -0.91
C ASP A 36 -11.47 -8.59 -2.36
N LEU A 37 -10.38 -7.86 -2.64
CA LEU A 37 -10.03 -7.45 -3.99
C LEU A 37 -9.74 -8.65 -4.90
N THR A 38 -9.02 -9.65 -4.38
CA THR A 38 -8.74 -10.89 -5.11
C THR A 38 -10.03 -11.63 -5.44
N CYS A 39 -10.95 -11.78 -4.48
CA CYS A 39 -12.27 -12.36 -4.69
C CYS A 39 -13.09 -11.57 -5.73
N ALA A 40 -13.07 -10.25 -5.69
CA ALA A 40 -13.76 -9.39 -6.66
C ALA A 40 -13.19 -9.55 -8.08
N LEU A 41 -11.86 -9.66 -8.23
CA LEU A 41 -11.21 -9.91 -9.53
C LEU A 41 -11.61 -11.27 -10.11
N LEU A 42 -11.68 -12.29 -9.25
CA LEU A 42 -12.03 -13.66 -9.63
C LEU A 42 -13.49 -13.84 -10.03
N ALA A 43 -14.40 -12.99 -9.53
CA ALA A 43 -15.80 -13.01 -9.92
C ALA A 43 -16.01 -12.74 -11.43
N GLY A 44 -15.13 -11.93 -12.03
CA GLY A 44 -15.16 -11.64 -13.48
C GLY A 44 -14.14 -12.44 -14.30
N ASN A 45 -13.08 -12.93 -13.67
CA ASN A 45 -12.01 -13.71 -14.31
C ASN A 45 -11.68 -14.92 -13.42
N PRO A 46 -12.43 -16.02 -13.52
CA PRO A 46 -12.17 -17.19 -12.70
C PRO A 46 -10.76 -17.71 -13.00
N ALA A 47 -9.98 -17.94 -11.95
CA ALA A 47 -8.67 -18.56 -12.09
C ALA A 47 -8.81 -19.96 -12.71
N ASN A 48 -7.91 -20.30 -13.64
CA ASN A 48 -7.88 -21.62 -14.25
C ASN A 48 -7.27 -22.67 -13.32
N SER A 49 -6.60 -22.23 -12.26
CA SER A 49 -5.97 -23.08 -11.25
C SER A 49 -5.80 -22.33 -9.92
N VAL A 50 -5.63 -23.08 -8.83
CA VAL A 50 -5.27 -22.52 -7.52
C VAL A 50 -3.94 -21.76 -7.58
N ALA A 51 -3.01 -22.20 -8.43
CA ALA A 51 -1.74 -21.49 -8.65
C ALA A 51 -1.93 -20.10 -9.27
N ASP A 52 -2.87 -19.94 -10.22
CA ASP A 52 -3.20 -18.64 -10.80
C ASP A 52 -3.88 -17.72 -9.77
N LEU A 53 -4.70 -18.30 -8.88
CA LEU A 53 -5.32 -17.62 -7.75
C LEU A 53 -4.25 -17.01 -6.83
N TYR A 54 -3.26 -17.82 -6.46
CA TYR A 54 -2.13 -17.41 -5.62
C TYR A 54 -1.25 -16.35 -6.28
N ALA A 55 -0.97 -16.49 -7.58
CA ALA A 55 -0.18 -15.52 -8.33
C ALA A 55 -0.89 -14.15 -8.44
N ALA A 56 -2.21 -14.15 -8.62
CA ALA A 56 -3.02 -12.94 -8.63
C ALA A 56 -3.02 -12.26 -7.25
N ALA A 57 -3.26 -13.04 -6.18
CA ALA A 57 -3.26 -12.55 -4.80
C ALA A 57 -1.91 -11.94 -4.40
N GLN A 58 -0.78 -12.59 -4.76
CA GLN A 58 0.56 -12.05 -4.52
C GLN A 58 0.82 -10.75 -5.29
N THR A 59 0.33 -10.64 -6.53
CA THR A 59 0.49 -9.41 -7.33
C THR A 59 -0.27 -8.25 -6.70
N VAL A 60 -1.47 -8.51 -6.17
CA VAL A 60 -2.26 -7.53 -5.42
C VAL A 60 -1.53 -7.14 -4.12
N ALA A 61 -1.05 -8.12 -3.35
CA ALA A 61 -0.29 -7.90 -2.12
C ALA A 61 0.93 -7.02 -2.35
N ASN A 62 1.75 -7.35 -3.35
CA ASN A 62 2.93 -6.58 -3.73
C ASN A 62 2.58 -5.14 -4.14
N SER A 63 1.46 -4.96 -4.85
CA SER A 63 0.99 -3.64 -5.26
C SER A 63 0.54 -2.80 -4.06
N ILE A 64 -0.08 -3.42 -3.06
CA ILE A 64 -0.49 -2.74 -1.83
C ILE A 64 0.73 -2.40 -0.98
N LEU A 65 1.68 -3.32 -0.80
CA LEU A 65 2.93 -3.07 -0.05
C LEU A 65 3.76 -1.90 -0.61
N ILE A 66 3.71 -1.64 -1.92
CA ILE A 66 4.42 -0.50 -2.53
C ILE A 66 3.86 0.86 -2.05
N SER A 67 2.58 0.90 -1.65
CA SER A 67 1.84 2.16 -1.42
C SER A 67 1.21 2.29 -0.03
N ALA A 68 1.09 1.19 0.72
CA ALA A 68 0.50 1.18 2.04
C ALA A 68 1.48 1.73 3.08
N ASN A 69 1.01 2.70 3.85
CA ASN A 69 1.72 3.15 5.05
C ASN A 69 1.34 2.20 6.21
N ILE A 70 1.94 1.01 6.27
CA ILE A 70 1.58 0.00 7.28
C ILE A 70 2.25 0.36 8.62
N CYS A 71 1.51 0.27 9.72
CA CYS A 71 1.98 0.70 11.04
C CYS A 71 3.19 -0.10 11.57
N ASP A 72 3.30 -1.38 11.19
CA ASP A 72 4.37 -2.29 11.59
C ASP A 72 4.74 -3.20 10.43
N GLU A 73 5.44 -2.65 9.43
CA GLU A 73 5.86 -3.40 8.24
C GLU A 73 6.73 -4.62 8.57
N ALA A 74 7.52 -4.56 9.64
CA ALA A 74 8.43 -5.64 10.02
C ALA A 74 7.69 -6.82 10.68
N ALA A 75 6.56 -6.58 11.34
CA ALA A 75 5.71 -7.61 11.91
C ALA A 75 4.60 -8.08 10.93
N CYS A 76 4.44 -7.41 9.79
CA CYS A 76 3.38 -7.69 8.83
C CYS A 76 3.77 -8.83 7.87
N ASP A 77 3.35 -10.06 8.18
CA ASP A 77 3.40 -11.19 7.24
C ASP A 77 2.18 -11.17 6.31
N LEU A 78 2.07 -10.13 5.50
CA LEU A 78 0.94 -9.95 4.58
C LEU A 78 0.79 -11.15 3.63
N ALA A 79 1.93 -11.73 3.19
CA ALA A 79 1.92 -12.89 2.32
C ALA A 79 1.34 -14.13 3.01
N GLY A 80 1.74 -14.39 4.27
CA GLY A 80 1.22 -15.50 5.06
C GLY A 80 -0.25 -15.34 5.45
N GLU A 81 -0.70 -14.12 5.77
CA GLU A 81 -2.11 -13.83 6.05
C GLU A 81 -2.98 -14.02 4.80
N ILE A 82 -2.55 -13.50 3.65
CA ILE A 82 -3.26 -13.71 2.38
C ILE A 82 -3.31 -15.19 2.00
N GLN A 83 -2.21 -15.94 2.22
CA GLN A 83 -2.22 -17.38 1.98
C GLN A 83 -3.23 -18.11 2.87
N SER A 84 -3.23 -17.81 4.16
CA SER A 84 -4.14 -18.43 5.12
C SER A 84 -5.61 -18.13 4.78
N ALA A 85 -5.91 -16.89 4.38
CA ALA A 85 -7.24 -16.48 3.97
C ALA A 85 -7.68 -17.13 2.64
N LEU A 86 -6.77 -17.28 1.67
CA LEU A 86 -7.03 -17.99 0.43
C LEU A 86 -7.29 -19.48 0.68
N ASP A 87 -6.47 -20.14 1.49
CA ASP A 87 -6.64 -21.55 1.85
C ASP A 87 -8.02 -21.77 2.50
N ALA A 88 -8.41 -20.92 3.46
CA ALA A 88 -9.73 -20.96 4.08
C ALA A 88 -10.86 -20.78 3.06
N ALA A 89 -10.70 -19.89 2.08
CA ALA A 89 -11.69 -19.65 1.03
C ALA A 89 -11.80 -20.80 0.02
N VAL A 90 -10.75 -21.61 -0.14
CA VAL A 90 -10.74 -22.80 -1.02
C VAL A 90 -11.30 -24.03 -0.29
N GLU A 91 -11.10 -24.16 1.02
CA GLU A 91 -11.64 -25.27 1.82
C GLU A 91 -13.16 -25.18 2.09
N ASP A 92 -13.75 -23.98 2.04
CA ASP A 92 -15.20 -23.76 2.22
C ASP A 92 -16.03 -24.03 0.94
N LYS A 93 -15.40 -24.56 -0.13
CA LYS A 93 -16.02 -24.92 -1.42
C LYS A 93 -16.20 -26.42 -1.60
#